data_AF-A0ABD1BL73-F1
#
_entry.id   AF-A0ABD1BL73-F1
#
_cell.length_a   1.000
_cell.length_b   1.000
_cell.length_c   1.000
_cell.angle_alpha   90.00
_cell.angle_beta   90.00
_cell.angle_gamma   90.00
#
_symmetry.space_group_name_H-M   'P 1'
#
loop_
_entity.id
_entity.type
_entity.pdbx_description
1 polymer ?
#
loop_
_entity_poly.entity_id
_entity_poly.type
_entity_poly.pdbx_seq_one_letter_code
_entity_poly.pdbx_strand_id
1 'polypeptide(L)'
;MLTNLEDIKRGAVLNYQNFLQTHPQDDVEVSVDFLSSLLHYRSSEQSAVALVAPVTASEIQKVLFSMPTNKTPGQDGFTVEFYKVAWLIVSHTVFFPIWFPTKKDSCNCLIFGTKT
;
A
#
# COMPACT_ATOMS: atom_id res chain seq x y z
N MET A 1 9.72 30.03 25.93
CA MET A 1 9.48 30.57 24.57
C MET A 1 10.76 30.34 23.77
N LEU A 2 10.73 29.49 22.74
CA LEU A 2 11.91 29.21 21.90
C LEU A 2 12.06 30.38 20.91
N THR A 3 12.90 31.36 21.24
CA THR A 3 13.10 32.56 20.42
C THR A 3 14.36 32.49 19.57
N ASN A 4 15.22 31.51 19.81
CA ASN A 4 16.46 31.29 19.07
C ASN A 4 16.24 30.27 17.93
N LEU A 5 16.71 30.61 16.73
CA LEU A 5 16.57 29.78 15.53
C LEU A 5 17.18 28.38 15.67
N GLU A 6 18.35 28.26 16.32
CA GLU A 6 19.02 26.98 16.50
C GLU A 6 18.28 26.10 17.51
N ASP A 7 17.67 26.71 18.52
CA ASP A 7 16.83 25.99 19.48
C ASP A 7 15.52 25.50 18.85
N ILE A 8 14.94 26.28 17.93
CA ILE A 8 13.76 25.87 17.15
C ILE A 8 14.10 24.70 16.24
N LYS A 9 15.20 24.77 15.49
CA LYS A 9 15.64 23.67 14.60
C LYS A 9 15.92 22.39 15.40
N ARG A 10 16.67 22.52 16.50
CA ARG A 10 16.98 21.40 17.39
C ARG A 10 15.71 20.82 18.01
N GLY A 11 14.79 21.67 18.47
CA GLY A 11 13.49 21.24 19.00
C GLY A 11 12.66 20.48 17.97
N ALA A 12 12.63 20.95 16.72
CA ALA A 12 11.93 20.27 15.62
C ALA A 12 12.54 18.90 15.32
N VAL A 13 13.87 18.82 15.19
CA VAL A 13 14.58 17.54 14.95
C VAL A 13 14.30 16.54 16.07
N LEU A 14 14.43 16.95 17.33
CA LEU A 14 14.18 16.08 18.48
C LEU A 14 12.73 15.63 18.55
N ASN A 15 11.78 16.54 18.28
CA ASN A 15 10.37 16.22 18.25
C ASN A 15 10.07 15.14 17.20
N TYR A 16 10.54 15.32 15.96
CA TYR A 16 10.27 14.35 14.89
C TYR A 16 11.06 13.05 15.04
N GLN A 17 12.29 13.09 15.56
CA GLN A 17 13.03 11.87 15.90
C GLN A 17 12.26 11.06 16.93
N ASN A 18 11.86 11.67 18.03
CA ASN A 18 11.08 10.97 19.05
C ASN A 18 9.75 10.48 18.48
N PHE A 19 8.98 11.34 17.81
CA PHE A 19 7.65 10.99 17.29
C PHE A 19 7.67 9.89 16.23
N LEU A 20 8.63 9.91 15.30
CA LEU A 20 8.68 8.92 14.19
C LEU A 20 9.41 7.63 14.59
N GLN A 21 10.26 7.67 15.62
CA GLN A 21 11.05 6.51 16.08
C GLN A 21 10.50 5.88 17.37
N THR A 22 9.48 6.47 18.00
CA THR A 22 8.78 5.79 19.10
C THR A 22 8.01 4.61 18.55
N HIS A 23 8.54 3.41 18.76
CA HIS A 23 7.73 2.22 18.76
C HIS A 23 7.09 2.12 20.15
N PRO A 24 5.75 2.18 20.28
CA PRO A 24 5.13 1.89 21.57
C PRO A 24 5.66 0.53 22.07
N GLN A 25 6.22 0.51 23.29
CA GLN A 25 6.79 -0.68 23.91
C GLN A 25 5.70 -1.64 24.43
N ASP A 26 4.45 -1.16 24.48
CA ASP A 26 3.28 -1.97 24.75
C ASP A 26 2.63 -2.32 23.43
N ASP A 27 2.83 -3.55 22.96
CA ASP A 27 1.90 -4.20 22.04
C ASP A 27 0.58 -4.41 22.80
N VAL A 28 -0.15 -3.32 23.06
CA VAL A 28 -1.49 -3.39 23.63
C VAL A 28 -2.32 -4.13 22.60
N GLU A 29 -2.72 -5.36 22.93
CA GLU A 29 -3.63 -6.15 22.11
C GLU A 29 -4.98 -5.41 22.09
N VAL A 30 -5.18 -4.60 21.05
CA VAL A 30 -6.41 -3.85 20.88
C VAL A 30 -7.50 -4.83 20.46
N SER A 31 -8.52 -5.00 21.29
CA SER A 31 -9.62 -5.91 20.97
C SER A 31 -10.43 -5.42 19.77
N VAL A 32 -10.97 -6.38 19.00
CA VAL A 32 -11.87 -6.07 17.88
C VAL A 32 -13.11 -5.31 18.36
N ASP A 33 -13.57 -5.56 19.59
CA ASP A 33 -14.72 -4.87 20.18
C ASP A 33 -14.44 -3.39 20.45
N PHE A 34 -13.25 -3.06 20.93
CA PHE A 34 -12.83 -1.67 21.10
C PHE A 34 -12.73 -0.94 19.75
N LEU A 35 -12.14 -1.58 18.74
CA LEU A 35 -12.12 -1.01 17.38
C LEU A 35 -13.53 -0.82 16.82
N SER A 36 -14.45 -1.76 17.11
CA SER A 36 -15.85 -1.69 16.68
C SER A 36 -16.60 -0.54 17.32
N SER A 37 -16.27 -0.16 18.55
CA SER A 37 -16.91 0.97 19.24
C SER A 37 -16.39 2.33 18.74
N LEU A 38 -15.15 2.38 18.23
CA LEU A 38 -14.56 3.59 17.66
C LEU A 38 -14.93 3.84 16.20
N LEU A 39 -15.06 2.77 15.41
CA LEU A 39 -15.32 2.86 13.97
C LEU A 39 -16.82 2.79 13.68
N HIS A 40 -17.41 3.92 13.31
CA HIS A 40 -18.83 3.97 12.89
C HIS A 40 -19.11 3.23 11.57
N TYR A 41 -18.09 3.05 10.73
CA TYR A 41 -18.22 2.36 9.45
C TYR A 41 -17.56 0.98 9.49
N ARG A 42 -18.34 -0.04 9.11
CA ARG A 42 -17.86 -1.40 8.81
C ARG A 42 -18.08 -1.68 7.33
N SER A 43 -17.05 -2.18 6.65
CA SER A 43 -17.21 -2.70 5.29
C SER A 43 -18.19 -3.87 5.29
N SER A 44 -19.03 -3.96 4.26
CA SER A 44 -19.87 -5.14 4.09
C SER A 44 -19.01 -6.38 3.84
N GLU A 45 -19.52 -7.57 4.18
CA GLU A 45 -18.83 -8.83 3.92
C GLU A 45 -18.49 -8.99 2.43
N GLN A 46 -19.38 -8.55 1.54
CA GLN A 46 -19.14 -8.61 0.09
C GLN A 46 -17.96 -7.73 -0.32
N SER A 47 -17.84 -6.54 0.27
CA SER A 47 -16.72 -5.63 0.00
C SER A 47 -15.42 -6.18 0.55
N ALA A 48 -15.45 -6.78 1.74
CA ALA A 48 -14.29 -7.42 2.35
C ALA A 48 -13.78 -8.59 1.50
N VAL A 49 -14.68 -9.44 1.01
CA VAL A 49 -14.32 -10.56 0.10
C VAL A 49 -13.76 -10.03 -1.22
N ALA A 50 -14.35 -8.98 -1.79
CA ALA A 50 -13.86 -8.38 -3.03
C ALA A 50 -12.45 -7.77 -2.89
N LEU A 51 -12.14 -7.18 -1.74
CA LEU A 51 -10.82 -6.59 -1.46
C LEU A 51 -9.70 -7.62 -1.34
N VAL A 52 -10.03 -8.87 -0.98
CA VAL A 52 -9.07 -9.98 -0.86
C VAL A 52 -9.03 -10.85 -2.13
N ALA A 53 -9.94 -10.61 -3.09
CA ALA A 53 -9.99 -11.36 -4.33
C ALA A 53 -8.74 -11.11 -5.20
N PRO A 54 -8.28 -12.10 -5.99
CA PRO A 54 -7.16 -11.91 -6.90
C PRO A 54 -7.41 -10.80 -7.93
N VAL A 55 -6.44 -9.91 -8.10
CA VAL A 55 -6.50 -8.81 -9.07
C VAL A 55 -6.47 -9.36 -10.51
N THR A 56 -7.36 -8.87 -11.36
CA THR A 56 -7.46 -9.31 -12.76
C THR A 56 -6.77 -8.36 -13.73
N ALA A 57 -6.32 -8.87 -14.89
CA ALA A 57 -5.69 -8.04 -15.93
C ALA A 57 -6.65 -6.93 -16.44
N SER A 58 -7.93 -7.25 -16.57
CA SER A 58 -8.97 -6.29 -16.96
C SER A 58 -9.16 -5.17 -15.94
N GLU A 59 -9.01 -5.47 -14.65
CA GLU A 59 -9.12 -4.48 -13.59
C GLU A 59 -7.95 -3.50 -13.64
N ILE A 60 -6.73 -4.00 -13.80
CA ILE A 60 -5.52 -3.16 -13.97
C ILE A 60 -5.68 -2.25 -15.18
N GLN A 61 -6.12 -2.80 -16.32
CA GLN A 61 -6.38 -2.00 -17.51
C GLN A 61 -7.44 -0.93 -17.24
N LYS A 62 -8.60 -1.31 -16.69
CA LYS A 62 -9.69 -0.37 -16.42
C LYS A 62 -9.24 0.78 -15.51
N VAL A 63 -8.48 0.47 -14.46
CA VAL A 63 -7.94 1.47 -13.53
C VAL A 63 -6.91 2.37 -14.22
N LEU A 64 -5.98 1.79 -14.98
CA LEU A 64 -4.95 2.56 -15.68
C LEU A 64 -5.58 3.56 -16.67
N PHE A 65 -6.59 3.13 -17.41
CA PHE A 65 -7.26 3.97 -18.39
C PHE A 65 -8.20 5.00 -17.76
N SER A 66 -8.72 4.76 -16.55
CA SER A 66 -9.53 5.73 -15.81
C SER A 66 -8.71 6.80 -15.09
N MET A 67 -7.40 6.59 -14.90
CA MET A 67 -6.55 7.59 -14.26
C MET A 67 -6.48 8.89 -15.09
N PRO A 68 -6.55 10.08 -14.45
CA PRO A 68 -6.40 11.34 -15.15
C PRO A 68 -4.98 11.48 -15.72
N THR A 69 -4.92 12.13 -16.88
CA THR A 69 -3.71 12.60 -17.55
C THR A 69 -3.06 13.72 -16.71
N ASN A 70 -1.74 13.89 -16.80
CA ASN A 70 -0.91 14.85 -16.08
C ASN A 70 -0.72 14.56 -14.59
N LYS A 71 -0.73 13.28 -14.20
CA LYS A 71 -0.26 12.86 -12.87
C LYS A 71 1.27 12.91 -12.81
N THR A 72 1.79 13.36 -11.67
CA THR A 72 3.23 13.27 -11.36
C THR A 72 3.72 11.83 -11.51
N PRO A 73 4.86 11.60 -12.17
CA PRO A 73 5.44 10.27 -12.28
C PRO A 73 5.72 9.66 -10.90
N GLY A 74 5.66 8.33 -10.82
CA GLY A 74 5.98 7.60 -9.60
C GLY A 74 7.49 7.57 -9.34
N GLN A 75 7.89 6.74 -8.38
CA GLN A 75 9.30 6.44 -8.13
C GLN A 75 10.00 5.81 -9.36
N ASP A 76 9.22 5.23 -10.27
CA ASP A 76 9.66 4.67 -11.56
C ASP A 76 9.99 5.74 -12.62
N GLY A 77 9.60 6.99 -12.42
CA GLY A 77 9.83 8.09 -13.36
C GLY A 77 8.92 8.12 -14.59
N PHE A 78 7.97 7.19 -14.71
CA PHE A 78 7.05 7.13 -15.85
C PHE A 78 5.68 7.73 -15.50
N THR A 79 5.08 8.42 -16.47
CA THR A 79 3.75 8.99 -16.32
C THR A 79 2.67 8.02 -16.77
N VAL A 80 1.40 8.29 -16.41
CA VAL A 80 0.25 7.46 -16.80
C VAL A 80 0.10 7.39 -18.33
N GLU A 81 0.46 8.43 -19.05
CA GLU A 81 0.40 8.51 -20.52
C GLU A 81 1.32 7.48 -21.17
N PHE A 82 2.53 7.30 -20.63
CA PHE A 82 3.45 6.28 -21.10
C PHE A 82 2.80 4.90 -21.03
N TYR A 83 2.21 4.57 -19.88
CA TYR A 83 1.55 3.28 -19.68
C TYR A 83 0.32 3.08 -20.57
N LYS A 84 -0.47 4.14 -20.82
CA LYS A 84 -1.61 4.10 -21.74
C LYS A 84 -1.17 3.84 -23.18
N VAL A 85 -0.09 4.48 -23.64
CA VAL A 85 0.43 4.32 -25.01
C VAL A 85 1.16 3.00 -25.19
N ALA A 86 2.00 2.61 -24.23
CA ALA A 86 2.82 1.41 -24.28
C ALA A 86 2.10 0.16 -23.72
N TRP A 87 0.78 0.21 -23.46
CA TRP A 87 0.04 -0.87 -22.80
C TRP A 87 0.22 -2.23 -23.48
N LEU A 88 0.20 -2.27 -24.81
CA LEU A 88 0.38 -3.53 -25.57
C LEU A 88 1.73 -4.21 -25.33
N ILE A 89 2.76 -3.43 -24.96
CA ILE A 89 4.12 -3.92 -24.71
C ILE A 89 4.31 -4.22 -23.22
N VAL A 90 3.82 -3.33 -22.35
CA VAL A 90 4.10 -3.31 -20.90
C VAL A 90 3.06 -4.09 -20.08
N SER A 91 1.90 -4.43 -20.66
CA SER A 91 0.81 -5.13 -19.94
C SER A 91 1.27 -6.41 -19.24
N HIS A 92 2.05 -7.26 -19.93
CA HIS A 92 2.56 -8.51 -19.35
C HIS A 92 3.54 -8.24 -18.19
N THR A 93 4.42 -7.25 -18.31
CA THR A 93 5.40 -6.94 -17.26
C THR A 93 4.77 -6.31 -16.02
N VAL A 94 3.63 -5.64 -16.16
CA VAL A 94 2.87 -5.07 -15.03
C VAL A 94 1.99 -6.13 -14.37
N PHE A 95 1.38 -7.02 -15.15
CA PHE A 95 0.46 -8.03 -14.63
C PHE A 95 1.16 -9.08 -13.75
N PHE A 96 2.27 -9.66 -14.21
CA PHE A 96 2.92 -10.78 -13.50
C PHE A 96 3.37 -10.43 -12.06
N PRO A 97 4.04 -9.29 -11.81
CA PRO A 97 4.48 -8.91 -10.47
C PRO A 97 3.34 -8.53 -9.52
N ILE A 98 2.20 -8.06 -10.03
CA ILE A 98 1.03 -7.73 -9.20
C ILE A 98 0.28 -9.00 -8.80
N TRP A 99 0.24 -9.98 -9.69
CA TRP A 99 -0.42 -11.26 -9.44
C TRP A 99 0.33 -12.15 -8.45
N PHE A 100 1.66 -12.20 -8.53
CA PHE A 100 2.47 -13.16 -7.75
C PHE A 100 2.39 -12.98 -6.21
N PRO A 101 2.42 -11.76 -5.64
CA PRO A 101 2.29 -11.54 -4.20
C PRO A 101 0.91 -11.94 -3.68
N THR A 102 -0.16 -11.62 -4.44
CA THR A 102 -1.56 -11.83 -4.00
C THR A 102 -1.98 -13.30 -3.87
N LYS A 103 -1.19 -14.24 -4.40
CA LYS A 103 -1.44 -15.69 -4.28
C LYS A 103 -0.74 -16.33 -3.09
N LYS A 104 0.23 -15.65 -2.46
CA LYS A 104 1.03 -16.24 -1.37
C LYS A 104 0.22 -16.41 -0.08
N ASP A 105 -0.76 -15.53 0.15
CA ASP A 105 -1.54 -15.51 1.39
C ASP A 105 -2.74 -16.48 1.37
N SER A 106 -3.05 -17.09 0.22
CA SER A 106 -4.10 -18.10 0.10
C SER A 106 -3.59 -19.54 0.17
N CYS A 107 -2.27 -19.76 0.28
CA CYS A 107 -1.68 -21.08 0.44
C CYS A 107 -1.17 -21.26 1.88
N ASN A 108 -2.06 -21.70 2.76
CA ASN A 108 -1.63 -22.44 3.95
C ASN A 108 -0.92 -23.70 3.49
N CYS A 109 0.37 -23.82 3.83
CA CYS A 109 1.26 -24.94 3.49
C CYS A 109 1.42 -25.22 1.99
N LEU A 110 2.59 -24.90 1.44
CA LEU A 110 3.55 -25.92 1.01
C LEU A 110 4.83 -25.18 0.63
N ILE A 111 5.86 -25.38 1.45
CA ILE A 111 7.25 -25.19 1.06
C ILE A 111 7.43 -25.99 -0.21
N PHE A 112 7.49 -25.33 -1.37
CA PHE A 112 7.95 -25.98 -2.58
C PHE A 112 9.44 -26.25 -2.40
N GLY A 113 9.71 -27.48 -1.96
CA GLY A 113 11.00 -28.13 -2.04
C GLY A 113 11.55 -27.99 -3.45
N THR A 114 12.85 -27.75 -3.48
CA THR A 114 13.69 -27.54 -4.65
C THR A 114 13.51 -28.63 -5.72
N LYS A 115 13.60 -28.19 -6.97
CA LYS A 115 13.84 -29.02 -8.15
C LYS A 115 15.08 -29.92 -7.97
N THR A 116 15.00 -31.06 -8.68
CA THR A 116 16.03 -32.05 -9.07
C THR A 116 16.65 -32.88 -7.98
#